data_AF-A0A1F8GG70-F1
#
_entry.id   AF-A0A1F8GG70-F1
#
_cell.length_a   1.000
_cell.length_b   1.000
_cell.length_c   1.000
_cell.angle_alpha   90.00
_cell.angle_beta   90.00
_cell.angle_gamma   90.00
#
_symmetry.space_group_name_H-M   'P 1'
#
loop_
_entity.id
_entity.type
_entity.pdbx_description
1 polymer ?
#
loop_
_entity_poly.entity_id
_entity_poly.type
_entity_poly.pdbx_seq_one_letter_code
_entity_poly.pdbx_strand_id
1 'polypeptide(L)'
;MFKRLWECLTVWSVPPTSLRGAQAILAHAAGENSPSDPGIVNEFLAGLIRQLYQELKVPVIIQGELKSCLSDVPLTAVSPRQEETTPNYINTFDIALWQKAECDKLGAKHVVLVSFYPHYWRAMKATEKVGLTVLVPPGLKEMYDPNNSQKWARYKWVNRLYELFLARPYFLLKGWV
;
A
#
# COMPACT_ATOMS: atom_id res chain seq x y z
N MET A 1 12.60 -19.16 10.63
CA MET A 1 13.15 -18.94 9.26
C MET A 1 12.30 -19.62 8.19
N PHE A 2 12.00 -20.92 8.33
CA PHE A 2 11.23 -21.71 7.34
C PHE A 2 9.82 -21.17 7.02
N LYS A 3 9.05 -20.77 8.04
CA LYS A 3 7.70 -20.19 7.86
C LYS A 3 7.68 -18.91 7.00
N ARG A 4 8.63 -18.00 7.21
CA ARG A 4 8.73 -16.76 6.43
C ARG A 4 9.14 -17.01 4.99
N LEU A 5 10.07 -17.95 4.76
CA LEU A 5 10.45 -18.38 3.41
C LEU A 5 9.24 -18.98 2.66
N TRP A 6 8.48 -19.84 3.33
CA TRP A 6 7.26 -20.42 2.77
C TRP A 6 6.22 -19.35 2.43
N GLU A 7 5.95 -18.42 3.34
CA GLU A 7 5.02 -17.31 3.10
C GLU A 7 5.45 -16.45 1.91
N CYS A 8 6.76 -16.15 1.78
CA CYS A 8 7.30 -15.41 0.65
C CYS A 8 7.06 -16.13 -0.70
N LEU A 9 7.06 -17.46 -0.74
CA LEU A 9 6.89 -18.19 -1.99
C LEU A 9 5.42 -18.51 -2.32
N THR A 10 4.57 -18.59 -1.30
CA THR A 10 3.23 -19.19 -1.45
C THR A 10 2.08 -18.24 -1.15
N VAL A 11 2.29 -17.17 -0.39
CA VAL A 11 1.23 -16.21 -0.06
C VAL A 11 1.10 -15.18 -1.18
N TRP A 12 0.06 -15.35 -1.98
CA TRP A 12 -0.26 -14.52 -3.13
C TRP A 12 -1.57 -13.75 -2.98
N SER A 13 -2.28 -14.01 -1.90
CA SER A 13 -3.48 -13.31 -1.48
C SER A 13 -3.46 -13.19 0.03
N VAL A 14 -4.01 -12.10 0.55
CA VAL A 14 -4.22 -11.91 1.99
C VAL A 14 -5.73 -11.83 2.20
N PRO A 15 -6.33 -12.70 3.03
CA PRO A 15 -7.75 -12.67 3.27
C PRO A 15 -8.14 -11.40 4.07
N PRO A 16 -9.34 -10.85 3.85
CA PRO A 16 -9.83 -9.73 4.64
C PRO A 16 -10.01 -10.13 6.11
N THR A 17 -9.85 -9.15 6.99
CA THR A 17 -10.06 -9.30 8.43
C THR A 17 -11.23 -8.43 8.89
N SER A 18 -11.67 -8.60 10.14
CA SER A 18 -12.58 -7.63 10.75
C SER A 18 -11.93 -6.25 10.80
N LEU A 19 -12.70 -5.20 10.49
CA LEU A 19 -12.28 -3.80 10.59
C LEU A 19 -12.66 -3.16 11.93
N ARG A 20 -13.22 -3.95 12.86
CA ARG A 20 -13.60 -3.47 14.19
C ARG A 20 -12.36 -2.93 14.92
N GLY A 21 -12.47 -1.71 15.42
CA GLY A 21 -11.38 -1.05 16.13
C GLY A 21 -10.35 -0.39 15.21
N ALA A 22 -10.64 -0.24 13.91
CA ALA A 22 -9.85 0.60 13.02
C ALA A 22 -9.71 2.03 13.59
N GLN A 23 -8.48 2.56 13.57
CA GLN A 23 -8.15 3.88 14.10
C GLN A 23 -7.64 4.84 13.02
N ALA A 24 -7.20 4.32 11.88
CA ALA A 24 -6.83 5.10 10.69
C ALA A 24 -6.92 4.22 9.43
N ILE A 25 -7.09 4.86 8.29
CA ILE A 25 -6.89 4.25 6.96
C ILE A 25 -5.52 4.71 6.45
N LEU A 26 -4.66 3.74 6.13
CA LEU A 26 -3.40 3.98 5.44
C LEU A 26 -3.54 3.55 3.99
N ALA A 27 -3.09 4.40 3.06
CA ALA A 27 -3.07 4.05 1.65
C ALA A 27 -1.66 4.12 1.06
N HIS A 28 -1.22 3.04 0.43
CA HIS A 28 -0.03 3.00 -0.43
C HIS A 28 -0.49 3.08 -1.87
N ALA A 29 0.14 3.96 -2.65
CA ALA A 29 -0.19 4.12 -4.06
C ALA A 29 0.51 3.05 -4.91
N ALA A 30 -0.06 2.78 -6.09
CA ALA A 30 0.72 2.24 -7.21
C ALA A 30 1.42 3.39 -7.94
N GLY A 31 2.40 3.07 -8.79
CA GLY A 31 2.94 4.06 -9.72
C GLY A 31 1.85 4.69 -10.58
N GLU A 32 1.97 5.98 -10.88
CA GLU A 32 1.08 6.69 -11.80
C GLU A 32 1.39 6.31 -13.26
N ASN A 33 0.48 6.57 -14.19
CA ASN A 33 0.78 6.47 -15.63
C ASN A 33 1.64 7.66 -16.09
N SER A 34 1.32 8.84 -15.55
CA SER A 34 2.08 10.09 -15.72
C SER A 34 1.80 11.03 -14.55
N PRO A 35 2.53 12.15 -14.35
CA PRO A 35 2.34 13.02 -13.19
C PRO A 35 0.93 13.61 -13.02
N SER A 36 0.10 13.59 -14.07
CA SER A 36 -1.29 14.05 -14.05
C SER A 36 -2.30 12.93 -14.30
N ASP A 37 -1.85 11.70 -14.50
CA ASP A 37 -2.70 10.53 -14.74
C ASP A 37 -2.40 9.47 -13.67
N PRO A 38 -3.24 9.39 -12.62
CA PRO A 38 -3.05 8.46 -11.53
C PRO A 38 -3.13 6.98 -11.98
N GLY A 39 -3.76 6.71 -13.12
CA GLY A 39 -3.99 5.37 -13.64
C GLY A 39 -5.08 4.59 -12.91
N ILE A 40 -5.54 3.52 -13.55
CA ILE A 40 -6.75 2.80 -13.13
C ILE A 40 -6.60 2.16 -11.75
N VAL A 41 -5.37 1.82 -11.36
CA VAL A 41 -5.10 1.22 -10.05
C VAL A 41 -5.35 2.22 -8.93
N ASN A 42 -4.80 3.44 -9.05
CA ASN A 42 -4.95 4.46 -8.02
C ASN A 42 -6.40 4.97 -7.95
N GLU A 43 -7.09 5.07 -9.08
CA GLU A 43 -8.53 5.38 -9.11
C GLU A 43 -9.36 4.33 -8.36
N PHE A 44 -9.07 3.05 -8.58
CA PHE A 44 -9.73 1.96 -7.86
C PHE A 44 -9.46 2.01 -6.35
N LEU A 45 -8.19 2.20 -5.96
CA LEU A 45 -7.83 2.33 -4.55
C LEU A 45 -8.54 3.54 -3.91
N ALA A 46 -8.63 4.65 -4.61
CA ALA A 46 -9.37 5.83 -4.16
C ALA A 46 -10.87 5.55 -3.97
N GLY A 47 -11.49 4.80 -4.89
CA GLY A 47 -12.87 4.33 -4.73
C GLY A 47 -13.07 3.50 -3.45
N LEU A 48 -12.16 2.57 -3.17
CA LEU A 48 -12.19 1.76 -1.95
C LEU A 48 -11.98 2.62 -0.69
N ILE A 49 -11.04 3.57 -0.72
CA ILE A 49 -10.78 4.49 0.40
C ILE A 49 -12.02 5.32 0.73
N ARG A 50 -12.76 5.82 -0.27
CA ARG A 50 -14.03 6.53 -0.05
C ARG A 50 -15.05 5.68 0.68
N GLN A 51 -15.25 4.44 0.23
CA GLN A 51 -16.18 3.50 0.86
C GLN A 51 -15.80 3.24 2.31
N LEU A 52 -14.53 2.92 2.55
CA LEU A 52 -14.00 2.68 3.90
C LEU A 52 -14.11 3.92 4.78
N TYR A 53 -13.85 5.12 4.25
CA TYR A 53 -13.99 6.37 5.00
C TYR A 53 -15.46 6.67 5.35
N GLN A 54 -16.39 6.39 4.43
CA GLN A 54 -17.83 6.53 4.69
C GLN A 54 -18.29 5.62 5.83
N GLU A 55 -17.76 4.40 5.92
CA GLU A 55 -18.09 3.43 6.97
C GLU A 55 -17.40 3.73 8.31
N LEU A 56 -16.08 3.99 8.28
CA LEU A 56 -15.25 4.01 9.48
C LEU A 56 -15.09 5.40 10.09
N LYS A 57 -15.17 6.46 9.27
CA LYS A 57 -14.97 7.87 9.70
C LYS A 57 -13.67 8.13 10.49
N VAL A 58 -12.63 7.36 10.22
CA VAL A 58 -11.31 7.48 10.83
C VAL A 58 -10.37 8.35 9.98
N PRO A 59 -9.29 8.90 10.55
CA PRO A 59 -8.22 9.59 9.82
C PRO A 59 -7.75 8.83 8.58
N VAL A 60 -7.48 9.56 7.50
CA VAL A 60 -7.02 9.00 6.22
C VAL A 60 -5.63 9.55 5.90
N ILE A 61 -4.64 8.67 5.87
CA ILE A 61 -3.23 8.98 5.62
C ILE A 61 -2.82 8.28 4.33
N ILE A 62 -2.41 9.04 3.32
CA ILE A 62 -2.19 8.50 1.97
C ILE A 62 -0.79 8.80 1.45
N GLN A 63 -0.34 7.99 0.50
CA GLN A 63 0.78 8.34 -0.36
C GLN A 63 0.39 9.42 -1.38
N GLY A 64 1.33 10.27 -1.76
CA GLY A 64 1.09 11.47 -2.57
C GLY A 64 0.37 11.25 -3.91
N GLU A 65 0.63 10.14 -4.60
CA GLU A 65 0.05 9.81 -5.91
C GLU A 65 -1.48 9.60 -5.85
N LEU A 66 -2.04 9.34 -4.65
CA LEU A 66 -3.49 9.21 -4.47
C LEU A 66 -4.18 10.56 -4.25
N LYS A 67 -3.43 11.65 -4.05
CA LYS A 67 -3.98 12.97 -3.66
C LYS A 67 -4.96 13.51 -4.70
N SER A 68 -4.62 13.42 -5.99
CA SER A 68 -5.47 13.88 -7.10
C SER A 68 -6.80 13.12 -7.16
N CYS A 69 -6.79 11.86 -6.72
CA CYS A 69 -7.95 10.98 -6.74
C CYS A 69 -8.87 11.13 -5.53
N LEU A 70 -8.52 11.92 -4.51
CA LEU A 70 -9.20 11.93 -3.20
C LEU A 70 -9.53 13.35 -2.71
N SER A 71 -9.82 14.28 -3.62
CA SER A 71 -10.16 15.67 -3.27
C SER A 71 -11.45 15.83 -2.45
N ASP A 72 -12.32 14.81 -2.45
CA ASP A 72 -13.59 14.75 -1.72
C ASP A 72 -13.50 14.09 -0.35
N VAL A 73 -12.34 13.51 0.01
CA VAL A 73 -12.09 12.89 1.31
C VAL A 73 -11.24 13.83 2.17
N PRO A 74 -11.59 14.08 3.44
CA PRO A 74 -10.75 14.88 4.32
C PRO A 74 -9.48 14.11 4.71
N LEU A 75 -8.39 14.40 4.02
CA LEU A 75 -7.09 13.77 4.23
C LEU A 75 -6.41 14.33 5.48
N THR A 76 -5.94 13.45 6.35
CA THR A 76 -5.22 13.82 7.58
C THR A 76 -3.76 14.12 7.28
N ALA A 77 -3.12 13.31 6.43
CA ALA A 77 -1.76 13.53 6.01
C ALA A 77 -1.52 12.91 4.62
N VAL A 78 -0.61 13.53 3.87
CA VAL A 78 -0.23 13.10 2.51
C VAL A 78 1.29 13.08 2.45
N SER A 79 1.87 11.94 2.09
CA SER A 79 3.32 11.85 1.89
C SER A 79 3.74 12.60 0.62
N PRO A 80 5.02 12.94 0.47
CA PRO A 80 5.56 13.32 -0.84
C PRO A 80 5.28 12.23 -1.89
N ARG A 81 5.17 12.64 -3.14
CA ARG A 81 5.11 11.75 -4.30
C ARG A 81 6.50 11.18 -4.58
N GLN A 82 6.57 10.01 -5.20
CA GLN A 82 7.84 9.37 -5.57
C GLN A 82 8.71 10.28 -6.45
N GLU A 83 8.10 11.08 -7.33
CA GLU A 83 8.84 12.03 -8.17
C GLU A 83 9.39 13.25 -7.42
N GLU A 84 8.92 13.51 -6.20
CA GLU A 84 9.33 14.61 -5.34
C GLU A 84 10.48 14.23 -4.39
N THR A 85 10.85 12.94 -4.33
CA THR A 85 11.92 12.44 -3.44
C THR A 85 13.26 12.35 -4.16
N THR A 86 14.38 12.39 -3.42
CA THR A 86 15.74 12.14 -3.94
C THR A 86 16.33 10.90 -3.27
N PRO A 87 16.64 9.81 -4.02
CA PRO A 87 16.36 9.58 -5.44
C PRO A 87 14.84 9.49 -5.69
N ASN A 88 14.36 9.67 -6.92
CA ASN A 88 12.94 9.63 -7.32
C ASN A 88 12.32 8.22 -7.17
N TYR A 89 12.39 7.69 -5.96
CA TYR A 89 12.07 6.35 -5.55
C TYR A 89 11.84 6.35 -4.04
N ILE A 90 10.64 5.93 -3.65
CA ILE A 90 10.29 5.69 -2.26
C ILE A 90 9.88 4.23 -2.14
N ASN A 91 10.55 3.51 -1.26
CA ASN A 91 10.27 2.10 -1.07
C ASN A 91 9.10 1.91 -0.08
N THR A 92 8.52 0.72 -0.06
CA THR A 92 7.31 0.45 0.72
C THR A 92 7.55 0.60 2.22
N PHE A 93 8.75 0.27 2.70
CA PHE A 93 9.12 0.41 4.09
C PHE A 93 9.26 1.89 4.52
N ASP A 94 9.83 2.74 3.66
CA ASP A 94 9.97 4.17 3.93
C ASP A 94 8.58 4.84 4.03
N ILE A 95 7.65 4.47 3.15
CA ILE A 95 6.25 4.91 3.27
C ILE A 95 5.63 4.40 4.57
N ALA A 96 5.82 3.12 4.92
CA ALA A 96 5.29 2.58 6.17
C ALA A 96 5.85 3.33 7.40
N LEU A 97 7.14 3.66 7.40
CA LEU A 97 7.78 4.40 8.48
C LEU A 97 7.26 5.84 8.59
N TRP A 98 7.09 6.51 7.44
CA TRP A 98 6.49 7.84 7.40
C TRP A 98 5.04 7.83 7.93
N GLN A 99 4.23 6.87 7.48
CA GLN A 99 2.85 6.71 7.95
C GLN A 99 2.77 6.35 9.43
N LYS A 100 3.74 5.58 9.95
CA LYS A 100 3.86 5.29 11.39
C LYS A 100 4.05 6.56 12.19
N ALA A 101 4.88 7.49 11.74
CA ALA A 101 5.08 8.76 12.42
C ALA A 101 3.78 9.59 12.47
N GLU A 102 2.96 9.57 11.41
CA GLU A 102 1.64 10.20 11.42
C GLU A 102 0.66 9.47 12.34
N CYS A 103 0.68 8.14 12.37
CA CYS A 103 -0.13 7.35 13.30
C CYS A 103 0.23 7.63 14.78
N ASP A 104 1.52 7.82 15.08
CA ASP A 104 1.98 8.11 16.44
C ASP A 104 1.43 9.43 16.98
N LYS A 105 1.34 10.46 16.13
CA LYS A 105 0.70 11.74 16.48
C LYS A 105 -0.78 11.57 16.84
N LEU A 106 -1.45 10.58 16.26
CA LEU A 106 -2.87 10.28 16.46
C LEU A 106 -3.12 9.22 17.54
N GLY A 107 -2.08 8.57 18.07
CA GLY A 107 -2.22 7.40 18.94
C GLY A 107 -2.83 6.17 18.24
N ALA A 108 -2.77 6.11 16.91
CA ALA A 108 -3.34 5.02 16.11
C ALA A 108 -2.37 3.81 16.05
N LYS A 109 -2.89 2.62 16.33
CA LYS A 109 -2.13 1.35 16.26
C LYS A 109 -2.78 0.32 15.34
N HIS A 110 -4.10 0.30 15.25
CA HIS A 110 -4.86 -0.58 14.36
C HIS A 110 -5.28 0.19 13.12
N VAL A 111 -4.73 -0.20 11.97
CA VAL A 111 -4.87 0.56 10.72
C VAL A 111 -5.46 -0.30 9.63
N VAL A 112 -6.40 0.26 8.87
CA VAL A 112 -6.88 -0.37 7.63
C VAL A 112 -5.88 -0.04 6.54
N LEU A 113 -5.25 -1.04 5.96
CA LEU A 113 -4.29 -0.82 4.88
C LEU A 113 -4.98 -1.00 3.52
N VAL A 114 -4.87 0.00 2.66
CA VAL A 114 -5.28 -0.04 1.25
C VAL A 114 -4.01 0.06 0.41
N SER A 115 -3.74 -0.95 -0.41
CA SER A 115 -2.54 -0.98 -1.26
C SER A 115 -2.81 -1.83 -2.51
N PHE A 116 -1.95 -1.69 -3.50
CA PHE A 116 -2.01 -2.47 -4.73
C PHE A 116 -2.00 -3.98 -4.44
N TYR A 117 -3.05 -4.69 -4.87
CA TYR A 117 -3.30 -6.08 -4.43
C TYR A 117 -2.12 -7.05 -4.67
N PRO A 118 -1.47 -7.08 -5.86
CA PRO A 118 -0.31 -7.95 -6.09
C PRO A 118 0.89 -7.65 -5.17
N HIS A 119 0.98 -6.42 -4.67
CA HIS A 119 1.99 -5.92 -3.74
C HIS A 119 1.55 -6.03 -2.27
N TYR A 120 0.27 -6.31 -2.01
CA TYR A 120 -0.37 -6.10 -0.72
C TYR A 120 0.28 -6.85 0.44
N TRP A 121 0.69 -8.11 0.23
CA TRP A 121 1.36 -8.89 1.27
C TRP A 121 2.64 -8.19 1.77
N ARG A 122 3.40 -7.60 0.85
CA ARG A 122 4.65 -6.89 1.17
C ARG A 122 4.39 -5.57 1.87
N ALA A 123 3.40 -4.81 1.40
CA ALA A 123 2.91 -3.61 2.09
C ALA A 123 2.49 -3.91 3.52
N MET A 124 1.66 -4.94 3.72
CA MET A 124 1.23 -5.38 5.04
C MET A 124 2.43 -5.74 5.93
N LYS A 125 3.40 -6.52 5.44
CA LYS A 125 4.58 -6.90 6.24
C LYS A 125 5.47 -5.70 6.60
N ALA A 126 5.61 -4.72 5.72
CA ALA A 126 6.33 -3.49 6.01
C ALA A 126 5.61 -2.66 7.10
N THR A 127 4.30 -2.50 6.99
CA THR A 127 3.44 -1.80 7.97
C THR A 127 3.44 -2.51 9.33
N GLU A 128 3.36 -3.84 9.36
CA GLU A 128 3.48 -4.64 10.59
C GLU A 128 4.86 -4.48 11.24
N LYS A 129 5.92 -4.43 10.42
CA LYS A 129 7.29 -4.33 10.92
C LYS A 129 7.57 -2.99 11.62
N VAL A 130 6.94 -1.90 11.18
CA VAL A 130 7.05 -0.60 11.87
C VAL A 130 6.17 -0.51 13.12
N GLY A 131 5.48 -1.59 13.50
CA GLY A 131 4.77 -1.71 14.77
C GLY A 131 3.27 -1.37 14.71
N LEU A 132 2.67 -1.34 13.53
CA LEU A 132 1.22 -1.18 13.36
C LEU A 132 0.54 -2.54 13.21
N THR A 133 -0.69 -2.64 13.69
CA THR A 133 -1.55 -3.80 13.45
C THR A 133 -2.38 -3.54 12.20
N VAL A 134 -2.17 -4.34 11.16
CA VAL A 134 -2.88 -4.19 9.89
C VAL A 134 -4.22 -4.93 9.92
N LEU A 135 -5.28 -4.20 9.60
CA LEU A 135 -6.61 -4.71 9.30
C LEU A 135 -6.78 -4.71 7.78
N VAL A 136 -7.13 -5.87 7.22
CA VAL A 136 -7.21 -6.06 5.77
C VAL A 136 -8.65 -5.79 5.31
N PRO A 137 -8.91 -4.74 4.52
CA PRO A 137 -10.26 -4.44 4.06
C PRO A 137 -10.75 -5.48 3.05
N PRO A 138 -12.07 -5.78 3.03
CA PRO A 138 -12.66 -6.45 1.89
C PRO A 138 -12.58 -5.56 0.65
N GLY A 139 -12.79 -6.16 -0.53
CA GLY A 139 -12.96 -5.41 -1.77
C GLY A 139 -11.68 -5.11 -2.55
N LEU A 140 -10.49 -5.37 -2.01
CA LEU A 140 -9.24 -5.34 -2.80
C LEU A 140 -9.29 -6.38 -3.94
N LYS A 141 -8.82 -6.00 -5.13
CA LYS A 141 -8.84 -6.84 -6.34
C LYS A 141 -7.49 -6.86 -7.03
N GLU A 142 -7.13 -8.01 -7.59
CA GLU A 142 -5.99 -8.13 -8.50
C GLU A 142 -6.28 -7.34 -9.78
N MET A 143 -5.48 -6.31 -10.06
CA MET A 143 -5.59 -5.47 -11.23
C MET A 143 -4.21 -5.05 -11.72
N TYR A 144 -4.10 -4.58 -12.95
CA TYR A 144 -2.85 -4.17 -13.59
C TYR A 144 -3.14 -3.06 -14.58
N ASP A 145 -2.22 -2.10 -14.73
CA ASP A 145 -2.35 -1.00 -15.68
C ASP A 145 -1.21 -1.04 -16.72
N PRO A 146 -1.48 -1.37 -17.99
CA PRO A 146 -0.46 -1.41 -19.04
C PRO A 146 0.36 -0.12 -19.18
N ASN A 147 -0.18 1.03 -18.77
CA ASN A 147 0.45 2.34 -18.87
C ASN A 147 1.25 2.72 -17.62
N ASN A 148 1.23 1.90 -16.56
CA ASN A 148 1.87 2.22 -15.29
C ASN A 148 3.36 2.57 -15.46
N SER A 149 3.83 3.64 -14.82
CA SER A 149 5.25 4.01 -14.82
C SER A 149 6.14 2.89 -14.28
N GLN A 150 5.64 2.10 -13.33
CA GLN A 150 6.33 0.93 -12.79
C GLN A 150 6.07 -0.27 -13.69
N LYS A 151 7.07 -0.66 -14.48
CA LYS A 151 6.99 -1.78 -15.45
C LYS A 151 6.47 -3.08 -14.82
N TRP A 152 6.81 -3.35 -13.56
CA TRP A 152 6.39 -4.55 -12.84
C TRP A 152 4.90 -4.53 -12.42
N ALA A 153 4.21 -3.39 -12.48
CA ALA A 153 2.78 -3.26 -12.20
C ALA A 153 1.91 -3.31 -13.46
N ARG A 154 2.50 -3.45 -14.65
CA ARG A 154 1.77 -3.43 -15.93
C ARG A 154 1.04 -4.71 -16.28
N TYR A 155 1.61 -5.84 -15.89
CA TYR A 155 1.11 -7.16 -16.28
C TYR A 155 1.33 -8.18 -15.18
N LYS A 156 0.38 -9.11 -15.05
CA LYS A 156 0.42 -10.18 -14.06
C LYS A 156 1.71 -10.97 -14.07
N TRP A 157 2.13 -11.49 -15.21
CA TRP A 157 3.33 -12.32 -15.29
C TRP A 157 4.60 -11.55 -14.95
N VAL A 158 4.72 -10.30 -15.39
CA VAL A 158 5.86 -9.43 -15.06
C VAL A 158 5.90 -9.17 -13.55
N ASN A 159 4.75 -8.88 -12.94
CA ASN A 159 4.63 -8.70 -11.49
C ASN A 159 5.05 -9.95 -10.72
N ARG A 160 4.56 -11.13 -11.13
CA ARG A 160 4.88 -12.40 -10.45
C ARG A 160 6.37 -12.71 -10.50
N LEU A 161 7.01 -12.51 -11.66
CA LEU A 161 8.45 -12.66 -11.80
C LEU A 161 9.21 -11.66 -10.92
N TYR A 162 8.81 -10.39 -10.93
CA TYR A 162 9.40 -9.36 -10.08
C TYR A 162 9.30 -9.69 -8.59
N GLU A 163 8.12 -10.11 -8.13
CA GLU A 163 7.90 -10.50 -6.73
C GLU A 163 8.72 -11.75 -6.36
N LEU A 164 8.72 -12.80 -7.19
CA LEU A 164 9.45 -14.05 -6.93
C LEU A 164 10.97 -13.88 -6.91
N PHE A 165 11.53 -13.13 -7.86
CA PHE A 165 12.97 -13.12 -8.10
C PHE A 165 13.68 -11.89 -7.55
N LEU A 166 12.96 -10.80 -7.28
CA LEU A 166 13.57 -9.55 -6.80
C LEU A 166 13.00 -9.12 -5.45
N ALA A 167 11.71 -8.78 -5.39
CA ALA A 167 11.15 -8.11 -4.21
C ALA A 167 11.13 -9.04 -2.99
N ARG A 168 10.56 -10.25 -3.09
CA ARG A 168 10.44 -11.14 -1.93
C ARG A 168 11.77 -11.74 -1.47
N PRO A 169 12.71 -12.12 -2.36
CA PRO A 169 14.07 -12.46 -1.94
C PRO A 169 14.78 -11.31 -1.22
N TYR A 170 14.64 -10.07 -1.71
CA TYR A 170 15.18 -8.90 -1.02
C TYR A 170 14.56 -8.72 0.38
N PHE A 171 13.24 -8.94 0.50
CA PHE A 171 12.55 -8.96 1.79
C PHE A 171 13.14 -10.00 2.75
N LEU A 172 13.44 -11.21 2.26
CA LEU A 172 14.03 -12.26 3.09
C LEU A 172 15.42 -11.89 3.61
N LEU A 173 16.21 -11.19 2.79
CA LEU A 173 17.58 -10.79 3.14
C LEU A 173 17.65 -9.58 4.07
N LYS A 174 16.88 -8.53 3.80
CA LYS A 174 16.91 -7.28 4.56
C LYS A 174 15.87 -7.25 5.68
N GLY A 175 14.85 -8.11 5.59
CA GLY A 175 13.67 -8.11 6.43
C GLY A 175 12.64 -7.04 6.04
N TRP A 176 12.84 -6.31 4.94
CA TRP A 176 11.98 -5.25 4.41
C TRP A 176 12.33 -4.97 2.93
N VAL A 177 11.38 -4.39 2.19
CA VAL A 177 11.50 -3.90 0.79
C VAL A 177 10.62 -2.68 0.69
#